data_AF-A0A6H9UXI2-F1
#
_entry.id   AF-A0A6H9UXI2-F1
#
_cell.length_a   1.000
_cell.length_b   1.000
_cell.length_c   1.000
_cell.angle_alpha   90.00
_cell.angle_beta   90.00
_cell.angle_gamma   90.00
#
_symmetry.space_group_name_H-M   'P 1'
#
loop_
_entity.id
_entity.type
_entity.pdbx_description
1 polymer ?
#
loop_
_entity_poly.entity_id
_entity_poly.type
_entity_poly.pdbx_seq_one_letter_code
_entity_poly.pdbx_strand_id
1 'polypeptide(L)'
;MLDTVFGDVSLTAVESVMALDADFWFEFADPEAPKRIQSRDLRPDWRKRGFLRGYCDSRYTFGRYISPLSPNRPTDAEALFAQNAVLYDRLTDPAEMRNLAADPALRGLVDRYRGVLEALIDRELGTDTRAWVTERPRLLGRPTWHGDTDQPAASAAASGG
;
A
#
# COMPACT_ATOMS: atom_id res chain seq x y z
N MET A 1 -25.42 4.51 7.82
CA MET A 1 -25.62 3.89 6.49
C MET A 1 -24.34 3.28 5.92
N LEU A 2 -23.15 3.79 6.30
CA LEU A 2 -21.86 3.19 5.91
C LEU A 2 -21.51 1.93 6.72
N ASP A 3 -21.86 1.87 8.01
CA ASP A 3 -21.55 0.69 8.88
C ASP A 3 -22.18 -0.63 8.39
N THR A 4 -23.29 -0.56 7.66
CA THR A 4 -23.97 -1.75 7.11
C THR A 4 -23.28 -2.28 5.84
N VAL A 5 -22.47 -1.45 5.16
CA VAL A 5 -21.75 -1.83 3.93
C VAL A 5 -20.35 -2.36 4.27
N PHE A 6 -19.75 -1.92 5.37
CA PHE A 6 -18.35 -2.24 5.67
C PHE A 6 -18.11 -3.43 6.60
N GLY A 7 -19.08 -3.90 7.42
CA GLY A 7 -18.83 -5.03 8.35
C GLY A 7 -17.54 -4.87 9.18
N ASP A 8 -16.99 -5.99 9.69
CA ASP A 8 -15.65 -6.04 10.32
C ASP A 8 -14.52 -6.08 9.26
N VAL A 9 -14.56 -5.19 8.27
CA VAL A 9 -13.55 -5.12 7.20
C VAL A 9 -12.64 -3.91 7.42
N SER A 10 -11.36 -4.16 7.68
CA SER A 10 -10.32 -3.13 7.84
C SER A 10 -9.44 -3.05 6.60
N LEU A 11 -9.03 -1.83 6.21
CA LEU A 11 -7.98 -1.67 5.20
C LEU A 11 -6.67 -2.28 5.73
N THR A 12 -6.04 -3.12 4.92
CA THR A 12 -4.68 -3.60 5.16
C THR A 12 -3.75 -2.95 4.16
N ALA A 13 -3.03 -1.93 4.61
CA ALA A 13 -1.93 -1.35 3.85
C ALA A 13 -0.61 -1.98 4.32
N VAL A 14 0.06 -2.72 3.43
CA VAL A 14 1.42 -3.21 3.69
C VAL A 14 2.37 -2.35 2.88
N GLU A 15 2.94 -1.38 3.58
CA GLU A 15 3.92 -0.47 3.02
C GLU A 15 5.33 -0.95 3.37
N SER A 16 5.84 -1.83 2.52
CA SER A 16 7.21 -2.29 2.62
C SER A 16 8.13 -1.22 2.03
N VAL A 17 8.49 -0.21 2.82
CA VAL A 17 9.59 0.74 2.51
C VAL A 17 10.92 0.01 2.23
N MET A 18 11.02 -1.27 2.61
CA MET A 18 12.17 -2.16 2.41
C MET A 18 12.12 -3.00 1.12
N ALA A 19 11.09 -2.88 0.28
CA ALA A 19 11.08 -3.54 -1.03
C ALA A 19 12.00 -2.76 -2.00
N LEU A 20 13.29 -2.76 -1.69
CA LEU A 20 14.33 -2.37 -2.63
C LEU A 20 14.20 -3.31 -3.82
N ASP A 21 14.26 -2.74 -5.02
CA ASP A 21 14.15 -3.56 -6.21
C ASP A 21 15.37 -4.48 -6.36
N ALA A 22 15.18 -5.61 -7.03
CA ALA A 22 16.22 -6.63 -7.14
C ALA A 22 17.53 -6.08 -7.72
N ASP A 23 17.46 -5.15 -8.67
CA ASP A 23 18.63 -4.52 -9.28
C ASP A 23 19.39 -3.67 -8.24
N PHE A 24 18.67 -2.90 -7.41
CA PHE A 24 19.27 -2.17 -6.30
C PHE A 24 19.88 -3.09 -5.23
N TRP A 25 19.27 -4.26 -4.97
CA TRP A 25 19.86 -5.26 -4.07
C TRP A 25 21.20 -5.80 -4.58
N PHE A 26 21.33 -6.04 -5.88
CA PHE A 26 22.58 -6.53 -6.45
C PHE A 26 23.74 -5.54 -6.31
N GLU A 27 23.45 -4.24 -6.22
CA GLU A 27 24.47 -3.22 -6.01
C GLU A 27 25.15 -3.35 -4.64
N PHE A 28 24.53 -3.97 -3.63
CA PHE A 28 25.20 -4.24 -2.35
C PHE A 28 26.35 -5.26 -2.45
N ALA A 29 26.50 -5.95 -3.59
CA ALA A 29 27.69 -6.75 -3.88
C ALA A 29 28.93 -5.87 -4.15
N ASP A 30 28.76 -4.59 -4.50
CA ASP A 30 29.83 -3.62 -4.65
C ASP A 30 30.20 -3.01 -3.29
N PRO A 31 31.45 -3.16 -2.80
CA PRO A 31 31.89 -2.57 -1.53
C PRO A 31 31.81 -1.03 -1.49
N GLU A 32 31.76 -0.37 -2.65
CA GLU A 32 31.62 1.09 -2.77
C GLU A 32 30.15 1.56 -2.78
N ALA A 33 29.18 0.63 -2.82
CA ALA A 33 27.75 0.95 -2.83
C ALA A 33 27.31 1.86 -1.67
N PRO A 34 27.76 1.71 -0.41
CA PRO A 34 27.41 2.64 0.66
C PRO A 34 27.82 4.08 0.37
N LYS A 35 28.98 4.30 -0.26
CA LYS A 35 29.44 5.64 -0.64
C LYS A 35 28.60 6.21 -1.77
N ARG A 36 28.24 5.39 -2.77
CA ARG A 36 27.38 5.77 -3.90
C ARG A 36 25.93 6.08 -3.45
N ILE A 37 25.44 5.37 -2.44
CA ILE A 37 24.14 5.66 -1.79
C ILE A 37 24.22 7.00 -1.05
N GLN A 38 25.29 7.24 -0.29
CA GLN A 38 25.50 8.52 0.41
C GLN A 38 25.67 9.70 -0.56
N SER A 39 26.44 9.51 -1.64
CA SER A 39 26.69 10.54 -2.68
C SER A 39 25.48 10.80 -3.57
N ARG A 40 24.47 9.91 -3.53
CA ARG A 40 23.20 9.96 -4.26
C ARG A 40 23.25 9.45 -5.70
N ASP A 41 24.38 8.88 -6.12
CA ASP A 41 24.58 8.31 -7.46
C ASP A 41 23.87 6.96 -7.63
N LEU A 42 23.61 6.26 -6.51
CA LEU A 42 22.87 5.00 -6.48
C LEU A 42 21.60 5.14 -5.63
N ARG A 43 20.44 4.82 -6.22
CA ARG A 43 19.12 4.95 -5.57
C ARG A 43 18.17 3.82 -6.00
N PRO A 44 17.22 3.41 -5.14
CA PRO A 44 16.17 2.48 -5.54
C PRO A 44 15.29 3.08 -6.63
N ASP A 45 14.81 2.24 -7.55
CA ASP A 45 13.85 2.68 -8.56
C ASP A 45 12.44 2.73 -7.97
N TRP A 46 12.07 3.90 -7.44
CA TRP A 46 10.76 4.13 -6.84
C TRP A 46 9.58 4.04 -7.81
N ARG A 47 9.83 3.91 -9.13
CA ARG A 47 8.77 3.66 -10.12
C ARG A 47 8.30 2.20 -10.10
N LYS A 48 9.09 1.28 -9.53
CA LYS A 48 8.72 -0.14 -9.42
C LYS A 48 7.57 -0.31 -8.41
N ARG A 49 6.68 -1.26 -8.71
CA ARG A 49 5.47 -1.52 -7.92
C ARG A 49 5.77 -2.46 -6.75
N GLY A 50 6.45 -1.94 -5.72
CA GLY A 50 6.86 -2.70 -4.54
C GLY A 50 5.87 -2.63 -3.37
N PHE A 51 4.85 -1.77 -3.44
CA PHE A 51 3.90 -1.53 -2.36
C PHE A 51 2.60 -2.29 -2.66
N LEU A 52 1.92 -2.78 -1.62
CA LEU A 52 0.66 -3.50 -1.74
C LEU A 52 -0.39 -2.82 -0.87
N ARG A 53 -1.58 -2.61 -1.43
CA ARG A 53 -2.77 -2.20 -0.66
C ARG A 53 -3.91 -3.14 -0.96
N GLY A 54 -4.67 -3.49 0.07
CA GLY A 54 -5.78 -4.41 -0.07
C GLY A 54 -6.62 -4.52 1.18
N TYR A 55 -7.59 -5.40 1.13
CA TYR A 55 -8.38 -5.81 2.28
C TYR A 55 -8.87 -7.23 2.08
N CYS A 56 -9.28 -7.85 3.18
CA CYS A 56 -9.88 -9.18 3.17
C CYS A 56 -11.22 -9.11 3.88
N ASP A 57 -12.24 -9.75 3.32
CA ASP A 57 -13.48 -10.03 4.04
C ASP A 57 -13.56 -11.52 4.41
N SER A 58 -14.74 -11.98 4.80
CA SER A 58 -14.97 -13.37 5.21
C SER A 58 -14.74 -14.40 4.11
N ARG A 59 -14.69 -13.99 2.84
CA ARG A 59 -14.57 -14.88 1.69
C ARG A 59 -13.44 -14.51 0.74
N TYR A 60 -13.18 -13.24 0.50
CA TYR A 60 -12.26 -12.79 -0.55
C TYR A 60 -11.10 -11.96 0.01
N THR A 61 -9.92 -12.17 -0.57
CA THR A 61 -8.75 -11.29 -0.43
C THR A 61 -8.65 -10.45 -1.69
N PHE A 62 -8.66 -9.12 -1.58
CA PHE A 62 -8.45 -8.21 -2.71
C PHE A 62 -7.27 -7.28 -2.45
N GLY A 63 -6.45 -7.05 -3.48
CA GLY A 63 -5.35 -6.10 -3.38
C GLY A 63 -4.80 -5.65 -4.73
N ARG A 64 -3.94 -4.65 -4.68
CA ARG A 64 -3.23 -4.14 -5.86
C ARG A 64 -1.81 -3.71 -5.49
N TYR A 65 -0.92 -3.89 -6.47
CA TYR A 65 0.43 -3.36 -6.38
C TYR A 65 0.47 -1.90 -6.83
N ILE A 66 1.11 -1.06 -6.03
CA ILE A 66 1.29 0.37 -6.30
C ILE A 66 2.78 0.73 -6.30
N SER A 67 3.12 1.81 -6.99
CA SER A 67 4.45 2.43 -6.90
C SER A 67 4.42 3.48 -5.78
N PRO A 68 5.52 3.65 -5.02
CA PRO A 68 5.66 4.75 -4.07
C PRO A 68 5.39 6.14 -4.67
N LEU A 69 5.62 6.31 -5.97
CA LEU A 69 5.43 7.57 -6.69
C LEU A 69 4.03 7.70 -7.32
N SER A 70 3.28 6.60 -7.42
CA SER A 70 1.95 6.57 -8.04
C SER A 70 0.99 5.78 -7.15
N PRO A 71 0.13 6.47 -6.38
CA PRO A 71 -0.86 5.86 -5.48
C PRO A 71 -1.84 4.92 -6.20
N ASN A 72 -1.93 5.02 -7.54
CA ASN A 72 -2.77 4.20 -8.40
C ASN A 72 -4.22 4.16 -7.88
N ARG A 73 -4.97 5.23 -8.15
CA ARG A 73 -6.41 5.40 -7.83
C ARG A 73 -7.26 5.21 -9.09
N PRO A 74 -7.51 3.96 -9.55
CA PRO A 74 -8.27 3.72 -10.77
C PRO A 74 -9.75 4.00 -10.57
N THR A 75 -10.33 4.74 -11.51
CA THR A 75 -11.75 5.13 -11.50
C THR A 75 -12.67 4.03 -12.01
N ASP A 76 -12.14 3.07 -12.77
CA ASP A 76 -12.89 1.96 -13.34
C ASP A 76 -12.09 0.65 -13.32
N ALA A 77 -12.80 -0.46 -13.56
CA ALA A 77 -12.20 -1.78 -13.61
C ALA A 77 -11.24 -1.94 -14.79
N GLU A 78 -11.45 -1.27 -15.93
CA GLU A 78 -10.59 -1.41 -17.11
C GLU A 78 -9.16 -0.89 -16.82
N ALA A 79 -9.07 0.25 -16.12
CA ALA A 79 -7.84 0.78 -15.57
C ALA A 79 -7.22 -0.14 -14.51
N LEU A 80 -8.01 -0.95 -13.81
CA LEU A 80 -7.54 -1.94 -12.83
C LEU A 80 -6.98 -3.21 -13.51
N PHE A 81 -7.60 -3.69 -14.59
CA PHE A 81 -7.12 -4.85 -15.37
C PHE A 81 -5.77 -4.58 -16.04
N ALA A 82 -5.48 -3.32 -16.37
CA ALA A 82 -4.17 -2.90 -16.87
C ALA A 82 -3.08 -2.88 -15.77
N GLN A 83 -3.45 -3.01 -14.49
CA GLN A 83 -2.60 -2.71 -13.34
C GLN A 83 -2.67 -3.83 -12.29
N ASN A 84 -1.81 -4.85 -12.41
CA ASN A 84 -1.48 -5.90 -11.43
C ASN A 84 -2.37 -5.97 -10.16
N ALA A 85 -3.66 -6.24 -10.34
CA ALA A 85 -4.59 -6.46 -9.24
C ALA A 85 -4.70 -7.95 -8.95
N VAL A 86 -5.01 -8.27 -7.70
CA VAL A 86 -5.23 -9.64 -7.23
C VAL A 86 -6.57 -9.74 -6.52
N LEU A 87 -7.28 -10.83 -6.79
CA LEU A 87 -8.50 -11.19 -6.11
C LEU A 87 -8.53 -12.71 -5.93
N TYR A 88 -8.70 -13.19 -4.70
CA TYR A 88 -8.72 -14.62 -4.38
C TYR A 88 -9.98 -15.00 -3.59
N ASP A 89 -10.60 -16.13 -3.92
CA ASP A 89 -11.69 -16.73 -3.13
C ASP A 89 -11.08 -17.70 -2.12
N ARG A 90 -10.99 -17.29 -0.85
CA ARG A 90 -10.33 -18.05 0.21
C ARG A 90 -11.12 -19.31 0.64
N LEU A 91 -12.39 -19.41 0.27
CA LEU A 91 -13.20 -20.59 0.60
C LEU A 91 -12.95 -21.71 -0.41
N THR A 92 -12.96 -21.38 -1.70
CA THR A 92 -12.76 -22.37 -2.77
C THR A 92 -11.29 -22.55 -3.17
N ASP A 93 -10.46 -21.56 -2.86
CA ASP A 93 -9.02 -21.54 -3.11
C ASP A 93 -8.26 -21.02 -1.88
N PRO A 94 -8.19 -21.80 -0.79
CA PRO A 94 -7.52 -21.38 0.45
C PRO A 94 -6.01 -21.13 0.28
N ALA A 95 -5.41 -21.64 -0.80
CA ALA A 95 -4.01 -21.45 -1.13
C ALA A 95 -3.76 -20.18 -1.97
N GLU A 96 -4.81 -19.43 -2.34
CA GLU A 96 -4.73 -18.19 -3.13
C GLU A 96 -3.94 -18.36 -4.44
N MET A 97 -4.12 -19.50 -5.11
CA MET A 97 -3.38 -19.86 -6.33
C MET A 97 -4.04 -19.33 -7.62
N ARG A 98 -5.35 -19.07 -7.59
CA ARG A 98 -6.12 -18.61 -8.75
C ARG A 98 -6.46 -17.13 -8.60
N ASN A 99 -5.73 -16.27 -9.30
CA ASN A 99 -6.07 -14.85 -9.37
C ASN A 99 -7.33 -14.61 -10.21
N LEU A 100 -8.45 -14.37 -9.52
CA LEU A 100 -9.75 -14.04 -10.11
C LEU A 100 -9.76 -12.68 -10.80
N ALA A 101 -8.86 -11.76 -10.43
CA ALA A 101 -8.72 -10.46 -11.07
C ALA A 101 -8.16 -10.54 -12.49
N ALA A 102 -7.66 -11.71 -12.93
CA ALA A 102 -7.26 -11.94 -14.31
C ALA A 102 -8.40 -12.48 -15.19
N ASP A 103 -9.55 -12.84 -14.61
CA ASP A 103 -10.67 -13.47 -15.32
C ASP A 103 -11.69 -12.41 -15.80
N PRO A 104 -11.84 -12.19 -17.13
CA PRO A 104 -12.77 -11.19 -17.65
C PRO A 104 -14.23 -11.45 -17.27
N ALA A 105 -14.61 -12.72 -17.03
CA ALA A 105 -15.97 -13.08 -16.62
C ALA A 105 -16.29 -12.58 -15.20
N LEU A 106 -15.27 -12.31 -14.39
CA LEU A 106 -15.39 -11.83 -13.02
C LEU A 106 -15.22 -10.30 -12.89
N ARG A 107 -15.25 -9.55 -14.00
CA ARG A 107 -15.14 -8.09 -14.03
C ARG A 107 -16.05 -7.37 -13.02
N GLY A 108 -17.32 -7.79 -12.92
CA GLY A 108 -18.25 -7.18 -11.97
C GLY A 108 -17.91 -7.44 -10.50
N LEU A 109 -17.30 -8.61 -10.22
CA LEU A 109 -16.80 -8.92 -8.88
C LEU A 109 -15.60 -8.04 -8.54
N VAL A 110 -14.64 -7.94 -9.47
CA VAL A 110 -13.43 -7.11 -9.32
C VAL A 110 -13.80 -5.65 -9.12
N ASP A 111 -14.75 -5.10 -9.90
CA ASP A 111 -15.17 -3.70 -9.77
C ASP A 111 -15.82 -3.41 -8.40
N ARG A 112 -16.61 -4.35 -7.88
CA ARG A 112 -17.18 -4.23 -6.54
C ARG A 112 -16.08 -4.14 -5.47
N TYR A 113 -15.09 -5.03 -5.52
CA TYR A 113 -14.00 -5.03 -4.54
C TYR A 113 -13.11 -3.79 -4.68
N ARG A 114 -12.86 -3.32 -5.90
CA ARG A 114 -12.22 -2.01 -6.16
C ARG A 114 -12.98 -0.90 -5.45
N GLY A 115 -14.29 -0.78 -5.67
CA GLY A 115 -15.10 0.29 -5.09
C GLY A 115 -15.04 0.35 -3.56
N VAL A 116 -15.07 -0.81 -2.90
CA VAL A 116 -14.89 -0.90 -1.45
C VAL A 116 -13.49 -0.49 -1.03
N LEU A 117 -12.44 -0.95 -1.73
CA LEU A 117 -11.05 -0.53 -1.43
C LEU A 117 -10.89 0.98 -1.56
N GLU A 118 -11.43 1.60 -2.62
CA GLU A 118 -11.40 3.05 -2.80
C GLU A 118 -12.11 3.78 -1.65
N ALA A 119 -13.29 3.30 -1.25
CA ALA A 119 -14.02 3.91 -0.14
C ALA A 119 -13.29 3.75 1.20
N LEU A 120 -12.60 2.62 1.43
CA LEU A 120 -11.75 2.41 2.60
C LEU A 120 -10.54 3.34 2.60
N ILE A 121 -9.87 3.52 1.45
CA ILE A 121 -8.77 4.47 1.30
C ILE A 121 -9.27 5.90 1.60
N ASP A 122 -10.40 6.31 1.04
CA ASP A 122 -10.95 7.64 1.28
C ASP A 122 -11.33 7.85 2.76
N ARG A 123 -11.86 6.82 3.41
CA ARG A 123 -12.24 6.85 4.82
C ARG A 123 -11.02 6.94 5.76
N GLU A 124 -9.98 6.15 5.49
CA GLU A 124 -8.89 5.94 6.43
C GLU A 124 -7.65 6.78 6.14
N LEU A 125 -7.37 7.05 4.86
CA LEU A 125 -6.21 7.83 4.40
C LEU A 125 -6.59 9.21 3.84
N GLY A 126 -7.87 9.43 3.53
CA GLY A 126 -8.33 10.68 2.91
C GLY A 126 -7.95 10.76 1.42
N THR A 127 -7.51 11.94 0.97
CA THR A 127 -7.28 12.20 -0.46
C THR A 127 -6.16 11.36 -1.10
N ASP A 128 -5.25 10.77 -0.31
CA ASP A 128 -4.17 9.88 -0.79
C ASP A 128 -3.42 10.42 -2.02
N THR A 129 -3.23 11.73 -2.07
CA THR A 129 -2.55 12.47 -3.15
C THR A 129 -1.05 12.62 -2.92
N ARG A 130 -0.54 12.14 -1.78
CA ARG A 130 0.85 12.34 -1.37
C ARG A 130 1.70 11.20 -1.92
N ALA A 131 2.75 11.55 -2.67
CA ALA A 131 3.86 10.63 -2.84
C ALA A 131 4.52 10.44 -1.47
N TRP A 132 4.49 9.20 -0.97
CA TRP A 132 4.92 8.83 0.38
C TRP A 132 6.43 9.07 0.59
N VAL A 133 7.18 9.21 -0.51
CA VAL A 133 8.60 9.59 -0.54
C VAL A 133 8.73 10.93 -1.26
N THR A 134 8.24 12.01 -0.65
CA THR A 134 8.48 13.38 -1.16
C THR A 134 9.70 14.03 -0.52
N GLU A 135 10.07 13.59 0.70
CA GLU A 135 11.22 14.15 1.42
C GLU A 135 12.36 13.17 1.63
N ARG A 136 13.57 13.72 1.62
CA ARG A 136 14.83 13.01 1.82
C ARG A 136 14.86 12.44 3.24
N PRO A 137 14.92 11.12 3.47
CA PRO A 137 15.18 10.60 4.80
C PRO A 137 16.54 11.12 5.27
N ARG A 138 16.59 11.76 6.43
CA ARG A 138 17.84 12.14 7.10
C ARG A 138 18.47 10.86 7.66
N LEU A 139 19.39 10.26 6.91
CA LEU A 139 20.10 9.04 7.28
C LEU A 139 21.21 9.26 8.33
N LEU A 140 21.37 10.48 8.84
CA LEU A 140 22.28 10.84 9.92
C LEU A 140 21.46 11.24 11.16
N GLY A 141 21.55 10.46 12.24
CA GLY A 141 20.78 10.63 13.47
C GLY A 141 19.58 9.68 13.58
N ARG A 142 18.71 9.88 14.58
CA ARG A 142 17.45 9.14 14.66
C ARG A 142 16.56 9.53 13.49
N PRO A 143 15.92 8.55 12.80
CA PRO A 143 14.97 8.87 11.77
C PRO A 143 13.85 9.72 12.38
N THR A 144 13.51 10.81 11.69
CA THR A 144 12.37 11.67 12.03
C THR A 144 11.39 11.55 10.88
N TRP A 145 10.17 11.14 11.20
CA TRP A 145 9.08 10.98 10.25
C TRP A 145 8.13 12.18 10.39
N HIS A 146 7.52 12.61 9.29
CA HIS A 146 6.41 13.57 9.39
C HIS A 146 5.23 12.88 10.10
N GLY A 147 5.05 13.23 11.36
CA GLY A 147 4.18 12.55 12.33
C GLY A 147 4.80 12.55 13.74
N ASP A 148 6.13 12.56 13.85
CA ASP A 148 6.84 12.70 15.14
C ASP A 148 6.67 14.09 15.76
N THR A 149 6.28 15.09 14.96
CA THR A 149 5.97 16.46 15.42
C THR A 149 4.57 16.61 15.97
N ASP A 150 3.64 15.74 15.56
CA ASP A 150 2.26 15.74 16.04
C ASP A 150 2.16 14.75 17.20
N GLN A 151 2.75 15.13 18.34
CA GLN A 151 2.48 14.40 19.56
C GLN A 151 0.98 14.57 19.86
N PRO A 152 0.18 13.49 19.92
CA PRO A 152 -1.23 13.61 20.26
C PRO A 152 -1.31 14.33 21.59
N ALA A 153 -2.14 15.38 21.67
CA ALA A 153 -2.39 16.09 22.92
C ALA A 153 -2.70 15.03 23.98
N ALA A 154 -1.95 15.04 25.08
CA ALA A 154 -2.11 14.07 26.14
C ALA A 154 -3.60 14.03 26.49
N SER A 155 -4.20 12.85 26.33
CA SER A 155 -5.56 12.58 26.80
C SER A 155 -5.60 13.07 28.24
N ALA A 156 -6.35 14.15 28.48
CA ALA A 156 -6.61 14.62 29.82
C ALA A 156 -7.36 13.48 30.51
N ALA A 157 -6.61 12.66 31.26
CA ALA A 157 -7.17 11.64 32.09
C ALA A 157 -8.12 12.34 33.07
N ALA A 158 -9.40 12.16 32.83
CA ALA A 158 -10.43 12.45 33.80
C ALA A 158 -10.22 11.51 35.01
N SER A 159 -9.66 12.06 36.07
CA SER A 159 -9.89 11.63 37.45
C SER A 159 -9.65 12.86 38.32
N GLY A 160 -10.64 13.50 38.93
CA GLY A 160 -11.75 12.88 39.64
C GLY A 160 -11.23 12.39 40.99
N GLY A 161 -11.23 13.30 41.97
CA GLY A 161 -10.73 13.13 43.34
C GLY A 161 -10.59 14.47 44.03
#